data_AF-A0A3D3QA85-F1
#
_entry.id   AF-A0A3D3QA85-F1
#
_cell.length_a   1.000
_cell.length_b   1.000
_cell.length_c   1.000
_cell.angle_alpha   90.00
_cell.angle_beta   90.00
_cell.angle_gamma   90.00
#
_symmetry.space_group_name_H-M   'P 1'
#
loop_
_entity.id
_entity.type
_entity.pdbx_description
1 polymer ?
#
loop_
_entity_poly.entity_id
_entity_poly.type
_entity_poly.pdbx_seq_one_letter_code
_entity_poly.pdbx_strand_id
1 'polypeptide(L)'
;MSGQRAPIPEEQKQLRDRLWQPQAEPEAGGRARRPFTARSRDVYAVVDDLDADLARLVVSVWPRLDGAGRLVYRLPAKAKGERTAWIEVLHALLPPEEHDSISPGGQPYELVLAAVRPSLQEAMNAARLGAGQPAPDRELRIGDVFRLRRIGSADPSTWEGVLDITSAAREAAKTALLAAIAPKAAAGELQEPEPGTASAPSPPRHGPAGTIAASSV
;
A
#
# COMPACT_ATOMS: atom_id res chain seq x y z
N MET A 1 27.92 1.89 22.35
CA MET A 1 27.35 3.25 22.29
C MET A 1 26.17 3.23 21.33
N SER A 2 24.94 3.28 21.84
CA SER A 2 23.75 3.30 21.00
C SER A 2 23.57 4.71 20.43
N GLY A 3 23.95 4.91 19.17
CA GLY A 3 23.76 6.18 18.49
C GLY A 3 22.28 6.53 18.41
N GLN A 4 21.85 7.54 19.15
CA GLN A 4 20.49 8.04 19.12
C GLN A 4 20.23 8.67 17.74
N ARG A 5 19.25 8.15 16.99
CA ARG A 5 18.84 8.77 15.71
C ARG A 5 18.25 10.14 16.00
N ALA A 6 18.59 11.13 15.19
CA ALA A 6 17.93 12.43 15.19
C ALA A 6 16.42 12.25 14.95
N PRO A 7 15.57 13.07 15.59
CA PRO A 7 14.13 13.07 15.33
C PRO A 7 13.86 13.37 13.85
N ILE A 8 12.88 12.69 13.27
CA ILE A 8 12.48 12.92 11.88
C ILE A 8 11.70 14.24 11.82
N PRO A 9 12.02 15.16 10.89
CA PRO A 9 11.23 16.37 10.66
C PRO A 9 9.74 16.06 10.42
N GLU A 10 8.83 16.90 10.92
CA GLU A 10 7.38 16.63 10.85
C GLU A 10 6.86 16.51 9.41
N GLU A 11 7.45 17.24 8.45
CA GLU A 11 7.11 17.12 7.02
C GLU A 11 7.47 15.74 6.44
N GLN A 12 8.65 15.22 6.79
CA GLN A 12 9.04 13.85 6.41
C GLN A 12 8.14 12.82 7.08
N LYS A 13 7.72 13.06 8.32
CA LYS A 13 6.76 12.20 9.01
C LYS A 13 5.41 12.19 8.31
N GLN A 14 4.89 13.34 7.88
CA GLN A 14 3.66 13.45 7.09
C GLN A 14 3.78 12.77 5.71
N LEU A 15 4.93 12.92 5.03
CA LEU A 15 5.21 12.21 3.77
C LEU A 15 5.26 10.69 4.00
N ARG A 16 5.84 10.24 5.11
CA ARG A 16 5.91 8.81 5.46
C ARG A 16 4.56 8.25 5.91
N ASP A 17 3.75 9.03 6.61
CA ASP A 17 2.37 8.68 6.94
C ASP A 17 1.51 8.59 5.67
N ARG A 18 1.82 9.41 4.65
CA ARG A 18 1.17 9.36 3.33
C ARG A 18 1.68 8.24 2.44
N LEU A 19 2.92 7.79 2.60
CA LEU A 19 3.52 6.67 1.86
C LEU A 19 2.67 5.41 1.95
N TRP A 20 1.93 5.23 3.04
CA TRP A 20 1.03 4.09 3.29
C TRP A 20 -0.45 4.47 3.26
N GLN A 21 -0.77 5.70 2.86
CA GLN A 21 -2.11 6.12 2.48
C GLN A 21 -2.15 6.10 0.96
N PRO A 22 -2.50 4.96 0.33
CA PRO A 22 -2.51 4.84 -1.11
C PRO A 22 -3.36 5.99 -1.67
N GLN A 23 -2.70 6.94 -2.33
CA GLN A 23 -3.41 7.93 -3.11
C GLN A 23 -3.95 7.17 -4.31
N ALA A 24 -5.28 7.07 -4.41
CA ALA A 24 -5.88 6.48 -5.58
C ALA A 24 -5.48 7.34 -6.78
N GLU A 25 -4.77 6.75 -7.76
CA GLU A 25 -4.36 7.43 -9.00
C GLU A 25 -5.56 8.16 -9.62
N PRO A 26 -5.41 9.34 -10.21
CA PRO A 26 -6.53 10.03 -10.82
C PRO A 26 -7.20 9.15 -11.89
N GLU A 27 -8.53 9.07 -11.85
CA GLU A 27 -9.34 8.39 -12.86
C GLU A 27 -9.21 9.12 -14.20
N ALA A 28 -9.21 8.37 -15.30
CA ALA A 28 -9.42 8.92 -16.65
C ALA A 28 -10.83 9.53 -16.71
N GLY A 29 -10.95 10.81 -16.37
CA GLY A 29 -12.25 11.49 -16.24
C GLY A 29 -12.27 12.73 -15.35
N GLY A 30 -11.17 13.06 -14.66
CA GLY A 30 -10.99 14.38 -14.01
C GLY A 30 -11.81 14.62 -12.74
N ARG A 31 -12.54 13.63 -12.21
CA ARG A 31 -13.11 13.74 -10.86
C ARG A 31 -11.99 13.55 -9.83
N ALA A 32 -11.84 14.53 -8.94
CA ALA A 32 -10.93 14.44 -7.81
C ALA A 32 -11.28 13.20 -6.97
N ARG A 33 -10.39 12.21 -6.95
CA ARG A 33 -10.60 11.01 -6.13
C ARG A 33 -10.55 11.39 -4.66
N ARG A 34 -11.44 10.78 -3.87
CA ARG A 34 -11.37 10.91 -2.42
C ARG A 34 -10.15 10.15 -1.93
N PRO A 35 -9.22 10.78 -1.19
CA PRO A 35 -8.15 10.06 -0.53
C PRO A 35 -8.76 8.97 0.36
N PHE A 36 -8.22 7.76 0.24
CA PHE A 36 -8.60 6.66 1.11
C PHE A 36 -7.82 6.76 2.42
N THR A 37 -8.52 6.69 3.55
CA THR A 37 -7.92 6.59 4.88
C THR A 37 -8.15 5.18 5.41
N ALA A 38 -7.06 4.41 5.53
CA ALA A 38 -7.10 3.08 6.14
C ALA A 38 -7.63 3.14 7.57
N ARG A 39 -8.58 2.27 7.89
CA ARG A 39 -9.11 2.13 9.25
C ARG A 39 -8.29 1.13 10.05
N SER A 40 -8.37 1.20 11.38
CA SER A 40 -7.74 0.22 12.29
C SER A 40 -8.15 -1.24 12.03
N ARG A 41 -9.34 -1.45 11.45
CA ARG A 41 -9.92 -2.75 11.13
C ARG A 41 -9.67 -3.19 9.69
N ASP A 42 -9.05 -2.34 8.87
CA ASP A 42 -8.76 -2.70 7.50
C ASP A 42 -7.55 -3.62 7.48
N VAL A 43 -7.57 -4.56 6.56
CA VAL A 43 -6.51 -5.54 6.34
C VAL A 43 -6.00 -5.33 4.93
N TYR A 44 -4.74 -5.67 4.68
CA TYR A 44 -4.25 -5.79 3.32
C TYR A 44 -3.96 -7.26 3.03
N ALA A 45 -4.33 -7.70 1.83
CA ALA A 45 -4.11 -9.04 1.32
C ALA A 45 -3.20 -8.95 0.10
N VAL A 46 -2.19 -9.80 0.04
CA VAL A 46 -1.25 -9.89 -1.10
C VAL A 46 -1.41 -11.25 -1.74
N VAL A 47 -1.52 -11.30 -3.06
CA VAL A 47 -1.41 -12.55 -3.82
C VAL A 47 0.04 -13.01 -3.78
N ASP A 48 0.29 -14.06 -3.01
CA ASP A 48 1.63 -14.62 -2.78
C ASP A 48 1.94 -15.73 -3.79
N ASP A 49 0.94 -16.55 -4.11
CA ASP A 49 1.07 -17.64 -5.09
C ASP A 49 -0.21 -17.81 -5.91
N LEU A 50 -0.07 -18.32 -7.14
CA LEU A 50 -1.16 -18.58 -8.08
C LEU A 50 -0.95 -19.91 -8.81
N ASP A 51 -1.89 -20.82 -8.63
CA ASP A 51 -2.04 -22.04 -9.42
C ASP A 51 -3.21 -21.87 -10.42
N ALA A 52 -3.56 -22.92 -11.16
CA ALA A 52 -4.72 -22.97 -12.04
C ALA A 52 -6.03 -22.70 -11.28
N ASP A 53 -6.22 -23.36 -10.14
CA ASP A 53 -7.49 -23.33 -9.42
C ASP A 53 -7.45 -22.55 -8.10
N LEU A 54 -6.27 -22.30 -7.55
CA LEU A 54 -6.10 -21.70 -6.23
C LEU A 54 -5.21 -20.46 -6.29
N ALA A 55 -5.56 -19.48 -5.47
CA ALA A 55 -4.74 -18.32 -5.16
C ALA A 55 -4.40 -18.35 -3.67
N ARG A 56 -3.10 -18.27 -3.36
CA ARG A 56 -2.62 -18.10 -1.99
C ARG A 56 -2.50 -16.63 -1.68
N LEU A 57 -3.13 -16.22 -0.60
CA LEU A 57 -3.13 -14.84 -0.13
C LEU A 57 -2.44 -14.76 1.22
N VAL A 58 -1.54 -13.80 1.38
CA VAL A 58 -1.02 -13.41 2.69
C VAL A 58 -1.80 -12.19 3.14
N VAL A 59 -2.55 -12.34 4.22
CA VAL A 59 -3.38 -11.29 4.82
C VAL A 59 -2.69 -10.79 6.08
N SER A 60 -2.56 -9.47 6.20
CA SER A 60 -1.94 -8.84 7.36
C SER A 60 -2.68 -7.57 7.77
N VAL A 61 -2.48 -7.17 9.02
CA VAL A 61 -3.01 -5.93 9.57
C VAL A 61 -2.41 -4.74 8.84
N TRP A 62 -3.20 -3.67 8.66
CA TRP A 62 -2.66 -2.45 8.08
C TRP A 62 -1.49 -1.91 8.91
N PRO A 63 -0.31 -1.68 8.31
CA PRO A 63 0.84 -1.21 9.07
C PRO A 63 0.62 0.22 9.57
N ARG A 64 1.27 0.56 10.69
CA ARG A 64 1.29 1.91 11.24
C ARG A 64 2.72 2.39 11.41
N LEU A 65 2.93 3.70 11.44
CA LEU A 65 4.21 4.26 11.87
C LEU A 65 4.23 4.44 13.38
N ASP A 66 5.31 4.02 14.03
CA ASP A 66 5.58 4.34 15.42
C ASP A 66 6.14 5.77 15.57
N GLY A 67 6.40 6.20 16.82
CA GLY A 67 6.96 7.53 17.09
C GLY A 67 8.34 7.78 16.47
N ALA A 68 9.03 6.74 16.02
CA ALA A 68 10.30 6.82 15.30
C ALA A 68 10.13 6.70 13.76
N GLY A 69 8.89 6.71 13.27
CA GLY A 69 8.58 6.55 11.85
C GLY A 69 8.93 5.16 11.31
N ARG A 70 8.91 4.12 12.14
CA ARG A 70 9.09 2.71 11.71
C ARG A 70 7.74 2.06 11.51
N LEU A 71 7.65 1.18 10.50
CA LEU A 71 6.45 0.36 10.32
C LEU A 71 6.33 -0.63 11.48
N VAL A 72 5.16 -0.64 12.09
CA VAL A 72 4.78 -1.58 13.12
C VAL A 72 3.46 -2.23 12.73
N TYR A 73 3.46 -3.56 12.73
CA TYR A 73 2.29 -4.40 12.52
C TYR A 73 1.76 -4.77 13.89
N ARG A 74 0.87 -3.94 14.44
CA ARG A 74 0.32 -4.14 15.78
C ARG A 74 -1.19 -4.16 15.74
N LEU A 75 -1.77 -5.20 16.33
CA LEU A 75 -3.17 -5.19 16.71
C LEU A 75 -3.41 -4.06 17.73
N PRO A 76 -4.54 -3.35 17.64
CA PRO A 76 -4.85 -2.26 18.56
C PRO A 76 -4.95 -2.78 20.01
N ALA A 77 -4.05 -2.31 20.88
CA ALA A 77 -3.92 -2.79 22.27
C ALA A 77 -5.15 -2.50 23.16
N LYS A 78 -5.97 -1.50 22.81
CA LYS A 78 -7.09 -1.03 23.64
C LYS A 78 -8.41 -1.74 23.40
N ALA A 79 -8.46 -2.68 22.47
CA ALA A 79 -9.69 -3.34 22.15
C ALA A 79 -9.82 -4.63 22.93
N LYS A 80 -10.06 -4.58 24.25
CA LYS A 80 -10.40 -5.80 25.00
C LYS A 80 -11.67 -6.49 24.44
N GLY A 81 -12.46 -5.78 23.61
CA GLY A 81 -13.53 -6.32 22.75
C GLY A 81 -13.19 -6.48 21.25
N GLU A 82 -12.41 -5.60 20.60
CA GLU A 82 -12.07 -5.81 19.15
C GLU A 82 -10.87 -6.75 18.92
N ARG A 83 -10.06 -7.04 19.95
CA ARG A 83 -9.08 -8.13 19.90
C ARG A 83 -9.83 -9.46 19.77
N THR A 84 -10.99 -9.58 20.42
CA THR A 84 -11.94 -10.66 20.18
C THR A 84 -12.48 -10.61 18.77
N ALA A 85 -12.85 -9.45 18.22
CA ALA A 85 -13.31 -9.38 16.82
C ALA A 85 -12.26 -9.80 15.78
N TRP A 86 -10.98 -9.50 16.01
CA TRP A 86 -9.89 -9.95 15.13
C TRP A 86 -9.53 -11.40 15.31
N ILE A 87 -9.53 -11.89 16.55
CA ILE A 87 -9.40 -13.31 16.86
C ILE A 87 -10.62 -14.05 16.31
N GLU A 88 -11.84 -13.53 16.39
CA GLU A 88 -13.05 -14.10 15.81
C GLU A 88 -13.03 -14.06 14.29
N VAL A 89 -12.50 -13.01 13.67
CA VAL A 89 -12.26 -12.99 12.22
C VAL A 89 -11.21 -14.04 11.85
N LEU A 90 -10.10 -14.15 12.59
CA LEU A 90 -9.10 -15.20 12.38
C LEU A 90 -9.65 -16.60 12.65
N HIS A 91 -10.48 -16.77 13.68
CA HIS A 91 -11.10 -18.03 14.11
C HIS A 91 -12.29 -18.44 13.23
N ALA A 92 -12.98 -17.49 12.59
CA ALA A 92 -14.02 -17.75 11.61
C ALA A 92 -13.45 -18.13 10.24
N LEU A 93 -12.20 -17.72 9.97
CA LEU A 93 -11.50 -17.99 8.71
C LEU A 93 -10.61 -19.22 8.78
N LEU A 94 -10.08 -19.55 9.96
CA LEU A 94 -9.25 -20.72 10.20
C LEU A 94 -10.09 -21.84 10.82
N PRO A 95 -10.03 -23.07 10.29
CA PRO A 95 -10.61 -24.21 11.00
C PRO A 95 -9.91 -24.39 12.37
N PRO A 96 -10.60 -24.96 13.38
CA PRO A 96 -10.10 -25.02 14.77
C PRO A 96 -8.70 -25.62 14.91
N GLU A 97 -8.36 -26.58 14.05
CA GLU A 97 -7.05 -27.23 13.97
C GLU A 97 -5.88 -26.30 13.59
N GLU A 98 -6.13 -25.13 13.01
CA GLU A 98 -5.08 -24.19 12.58
C GLU A 98 -4.85 -23.05 13.59
N HIS A 99 -5.62 -22.98 14.68
CA HIS A 99 -5.54 -21.91 15.68
C HIS A 99 -4.21 -21.91 16.44
N ASP A 100 -3.57 -23.08 16.61
CA ASP A 100 -2.30 -23.23 17.35
C ASP A 100 -1.06 -22.72 16.59
N SER A 101 -1.18 -22.41 15.29
CA SER A 101 -0.07 -21.90 14.47
C SER A 101 0.15 -20.39 14.60
N ILE A 102 -0.73 -19.67 15.30
CA ILE A 102 -0.60 -18.24 15.55
C ILE A 102 0.42 -18.02 16.67
N SER A 103 1.71 -17.98 16.32
CA SER A 103 2.78 -17.76 17.29
C SER A 103 2.68 -16.36 17.93
N PRO A 104 2.55 -16.24 19.27
CA PRO A 104 2.51 -14.95 19.97
C PRO A 104 3.88 -14.23 20.01
N GLY A 105 4.90 -14.78 19.37
CA GLY A 105 6.29 -14.31 19.39
C GLY A 105 6.63 -13.28 18.32
N GLY A 106 6.04 -12.08 18.36
CA GLY A 106 6.57 -10.88 17.69
C GLY A 106 6.65 -10.88 16.15
N GLN A 107 6.27 -11.97 15.48
CA GLN A 107 6.11 -12.02 14.02
C GLN A 107 4.85 -11.22 13.63
N PRO A 108 4.83 -10.58 12.46
CA PRO A 108 3.62 -9.96 11.94
C PRO A 108 2.49 -11.01 11.93
N TYR A 109 1.29 -10.61 12.34
CA TYR A 109 0.11 -11.45 12.28
C TYR A 109 -0.24 -11.69 10.81
N GLU A 110 0.38 -12.71 10.22
CA GLU A 110 0.16 -13.16 8.86
C GLU A 110 -0.82 -14.33 8.89
N LEU A 111 -1.91 -14.16 8.14
CA LEU A 111 -2.88 -15.21 7.86
C LEU A 111 -2.69 -15.63 6.41
N VAL A 112 -2.47 -16.91 6.18
CA VAL A 112 -2.44 -17.47 4.82
C VAL A 112 -3.85 -17.95 4.48
N LEU A 113 -4.44 -17.42 3.41
CA LEU A 113 -5.73 -17.85 2.90
C LEU A 113 -5.55 -18.52 1.54
N ALA A 114 -6.21 -19.65 1.32
CA ALA A 114 -6.41 -20.21 0.00
C ALA A 114 -7.80 -19.81 -0.50
N ALA A 115 -7.87 -19.22 -1.69
CA ALA A 115 -9.11 -18.88 -2.36
C ALA A 115 -9.18 -19.55 -3.74
N VAL A 116 -10.38 -19.95 -4.15
CA VAL A 116 -10.61 -20.44 -5.51
C VAL A 116 -10.35 -19.30 -6.50
N ARG A 117 -9.40 -19.49 -7.41
CA ARG A 117 -8.86 -18.44 -8.29
C ARG A 117 -9.95 -17.81 -9.17
N PRO A 118 -10.83 -18.55 -9.85
CA PRO A 118 -11.95 -17.96 -10.59
C PRO A 118 -12.84 -17.05 -9.74
N SER A 119 -13.20 -17.48 -8.52
CA SER A 119 -14.03 -16.70 -7.61
C SER A 119 -13.31 -15.44 -7.12
N LEU A 120 -12.01 -15.54 -6.84
CA LEU A 120 -11.19 -14.39 -6.48
C LEU A 120 -11.11 -13.40 -7.64
N GLN A 121 -10.90 -13.89 -8.87
CA GLN A 121 -10.83 -13.06 -10.07
C GLN A 121 -12.14 -12.29 -10.28
N GLU A 122 -13.28 -12.96 -10.16
CA GLU A 122 -14.60 -12.34 -10.30
C GLU A 122 -14.82 -11.24 -9.25
N ALA A 123 -14.52 -11.54 -7.97
CA ALA A 123 -14.64 -10.58 -6.88
C ALA A 123 -13.74 -9.35 -7.10
N MET A 124 -12.50 -9.56 -7.57
CA MET A 124 -11.59 -8.44 -7.85
C MET A 124 -12.04 -7.63 -9.07
N ASN A 125 -12.58 -8.28 -10.09
CA ASN A 125 -13.11 -7.59 -11.26
C ASN A 125 -14.29 -6.70 -10.88
N ALA A 126 -15.22 -7.21 -10.07
CA ALA A 126 -16.33 -6.44 -9.52
C ALA A 126 -15.84 -5.24 -8.69
N ALA A 127 -14.82 -5.44 -7.84
CA ALA A 127 -14.25 -4.37 -7.02
C ALA A 127 -13.58 -3.27 -7.87
N ARG A 128 -12.80 -3.66 -8.89
CA ARG A 128 -12.14 -2.71 -9.81
C ARG A 128 -13.15 -1.95 -10.65
N LEU A 129 -14.20 -2.62 -11.13
CA LEU A 129 -15.29 -1.99 -11.87
C LEU A 129 -16.02 -0.97 -10.99
N GLY A 130 -16.39 -1.34 -9.76
CA GLY A 130 -17.03 -0.45 -8.81
C GLY A 130 -16.16 0.75 -8.40
N ALA A 131 -14.83 0.62 -8.52
CA ALA A 131 -13.85 1.68 -8.28
C ALA A 131 -13.41 2.43 -9.54
N GLY A 132 -14.02 2.19 -10.71
CA GLY A 132 -13.71 2.90 -11.95
C GLY A 132 -12.27 2.71 -12.45
N GLN A 133 -11.63 1.57 -12.19
CA GLN A 133 -10.26 1.32 -12.63
C GLN A 133 -10.19 1.04 -14.14
N PRO A 134 -9.10 1.47 -14.84
CA PRO A 134 -9.01 1.42 -16.31
C PRO A 134 -8.88 0.02 -16.93
N ALA A 135 -8.82 -1.05 -16.13
CA ALA A 135 -8.78 -2.43 -16.60
C ALA A 135 -9.42 -3.33 -15.54
N PRO A 136 -10.75 -3.26 -15.37
CA PRO A 136 -11.42 -3.99 -14.30
C PRO A 136 -11.29 -5.50 -14.47
N ASP A 137 -11.13 -5.98 -15.70
CA ASP A 137 -11.01 -7.38 -16.10
C ASP A 137 -9.57 -7.92 -16.10
N ARG A 138 -8.57 -7.14 -15.65
CA ARG A 138 -7.18 -7.61 -15.65
C ARG A 138 -7.03 -8.91 -14.85
N GLU A 139 -6.30 -9.86 -15.40
CA GLU A 139 -5.98 -11.10 -14.67
C GLU A 139 -5.24 -10.82 -13.37
N LEU A 140 -5.54 -11.62 -12.35
CA LEU A 140 -4.81 -11.69 -11.09
C LEU A 140 -3.35 -12.05 -11.33
N ARG A 141 -2.46 -11.39 -10.61
CA ARG A 141 -1.01 -11.65 -10.66
C ARG A 141 -0.44 -11.77 -9.26
N ILE A 142 0.65 -12.53 -9.14
CA ILE A 142 1.48 -12.53 -7.92
C ILE A 142 1.93 -11.08 -7.66
N GLY A 143 1.80 -10.66 -6.41
CA GLY A 143 2.05 -9.29 -5.95
C GLY A 143 0.90 -8.31 -6.18
N ASP A 144 -0.28 -8.75 -6.65
CA ASP A 144 -1.50 -7.95 -6.54
C ASP A 144 -1.84 -7.74 -5.05
N VAL A 145 -2.27 -6.51 -4.72
CA VAL A 145 -2.52 -6.10 -3.34
C VAL A 145 -3.93 -5.52 -3.21
N PHE A 146 -4.67 -6.01 -2.23
CA PHE A 146 -6.04 -5.62 -1.96
C PHE A 146 -6.17 -5.12 -0.54
N ARG A 147 -7.01 -4.10 -0.35
CA ARG A 147 -7.53 -3.73 0.96
C ARG A 147 -8.87 -4.43 1.16
N LEU A 148 -9.06 -5.06 2.31
CA LEU A 148 -10.31 -5.69 2.69
C LEU A 148 -10.80 -5.04 4.00
N ARG A 149 -12.11 -4.81 4.12
CA ARG A 149 -12.71 -4.30 5.37
C ARG A 149 -13.14 -5.43 6.28
N ARG A 150 -13.61 -6.52 5.69
CA ARG A 150 -14.07 -7.72 6.38
C ARG A 150 -13.88 -8.91 5.46
N ILE A 151 -13.42 -10.01 6.04
CA ILE A 151 -13.34 -11.30 5.36
C ILE A 151 -14.34 -12.20 6.08
N GLY A 152 -15.41 -12.61 5.37
CA GLY A 152 -16.49 -13.40 5.95
C GLY A 152 -16.21 -14.90 5.96
N SER A 153 -15.52 -15.39 4.93
CA SER A 153 -15.11 -16.79 4.76
C SER A 153 -13.93 -16.88 3.78
N ALA A 154 -13.47 -18.09 3.48
CA ALA A 154 -12.52 -18.35 2.40
C ALA A 154 -13.07 -17.98 1.01
N ASP A 155 -14.40 -17.90 0.84
CA ASP A 155 -15.03 -17.47 -0.41
C ASP A 155 -14.94 -15.94 -0.59
N PRO A 156 -14.23 -15.45 -1.62
CA PRO A 156 -14.09 -14.03 -1.93
C PRO A 156 -15.41 -13.29 -2.14
N SER A 157 -16.50 -13.98 -2.50
CA SER A 157 -17.82 -13.36 -2.69
C SER A 157 -18.38 -12.76 -1.38
N THR A 158 -17.92 -13.27 -0.23
CA THR A 158 -18.36 -12.85 1.10
C THR A 158 -17.54 -11.69 1.68
N TRP A 159 -16.54 -11.19 0.94
CA TRP A 159 -15.65 -10.16 1.43
C TRP A 159 -16.27 -8.77 1.26
N GLU A 160 -16.08 -7.91 2.27
CA GLU A 160 -16.62 -6.57 2.25
C GLU A 160 -15.53 -5.52 2.01
N GLY A 161 -15.87 -4.49 1.23
CA GLY A 161 -15.02 -3.31 1.06
C GLY A 161 -13.69 -3.60 0.38
N VAL A 162 -13.69 -4.58 -0.54
CA VAL A 162 -12.55 -4.92 -1.39
C VAL A 162 -12.15 -3.69 -2.22
N LEU A 163 -10.86 -3.37 -2.22
CA LEU A 163 -10.29 -2.31 -3.04
C LEU A 163 -8.93 -2.76 -3.56
N ASP A 164 -8.74 -2.73 -4.89
CA ASP A 164 -7.43 -2.96 -5.50
C ASP A 164 -6.54 -1.73 -5.27
N ILE A 165 -5.45 -1.94 -4.53
CA ILE A 165 -4.47 -0.92 -4.16
C ILE A 165 -3.08 -1.24 -4.74
N THR A 166 -3.01 -2.12 -5.75
CA THR A 166 -1.75 -2.67 -6.26
C THR A 166 -0.77 -1.58 -6.69
N SER A 167 -1.20 -0.62 -7.51
CA SER A 167 -0.33 0.48 -7.98
C SER A 167 0.23 1.27 -6.81
N ALA A 168 -0.63 1.67 -5.89
CA ALA A 168 -0.23 2.49 -4.75
C ALA A 168 0.67 1.72 -3.77
N ALA A 169 0.43 0.42 -3.57
CA ALA A 169 1.32 -0.45 -2.79
C ALA A 169 2.70 -0.58 -3.44
N ARG A 170 2.77 -0.68 -4.77
CA ARG A 170 4.04 -0.70 -5.52
C ARG A 170 4.80 0.60 -5.41
N GLU A 171 4.13 1.75 -5.55
CA GLU A 171 4.76 3.06 -5.38
C GLU A 171 5.28 3.28 -3.95
N ALA A 172 4.53 2.81 -2.95
CA ALA A 172 4.98 2.80 -1.56
C ALA A 172 6.23 1.93 -1.37
N ALA A 173 6.23 0.72 -1.94
CA ALA A 173 7.38 -0.19 -1.88
C ALA A 173 8.62 0.38 -2.58
N LYS A 174 8.46 0.99 -3.76
CA LYS A 174 9.56 1.68 -4.48
C LYS A 174 10.13 2.81 -3.64
N THR A 175 9.27 3.63 -3.06
CA THR A 175 9.71 4.77 -2.24
C THR A 175 10.42 4.28 -0.97
N ALA A 176 9.91 3.22 -0.32
CA ALA A 176 10.56 2.60 0.82
C ALA A 176 11.93 2.01 0.46
N LEU A 177 12.05 1.35 -0.69
CA LEU A 177 13.32 0.83 -1.21
C LEU A 177 14.32 1.95 -1.47
N LEU A 178 13.91 3.01 -2.18
CA LEU A 178 14.76 4.17 -2.45
C LEU A 178 15.22 4.84 -1.15
N ALA A 179 14.34 4.98 -0.17
CA ALA A 179 14.69 5.53 1.13
C ALA A 179 15.66 4.64 1.93
N ALA A 180 15.60 3.32 1.74
CA ALA A 180 16.49 2.38 2.42
C ALA A 180 17.92 2.38 1.85
N ILE A 181 18.07 2.62 0.53
CA ILE A 181 19.37 2.66 -0.14
C ILE A 181 19.99 4.07 -0.20
N ALA A 182 19.21 5.11 0.09
CA ALA A 182 19.69 6.48 0.08
C ALA A 182 20.89 6.63 1.05
N PRO A 183 22.00 7.27 0.62
CA PRO A 183 23.12 7.54 1.49
C PRO A 183 22.64 8.26 2.74
N LYS A 184 23.03 7.76 3.91
CA LYS A 184 22.71 8.40 5.18
C LYS A 184 23.56 9.67 5.26
N ALA A 185 22.98 10.82 4.89
CA ALA A 185 23.64 12.10 5.00
C ALA A 185 24.21 12.23 6.42
N ALA A 186 25.52 12.52 6.52
CA ALA A 186 26.15 12.77 7.80
C ALA A 186 25.47 13.98 8.43
N ALA A 187 25.19 13.92 9.73
CA ALA A 187 24.37 14.89 10.45
C ALA A 187 25.00 16.29 10.61
N GLY A 188 25.93 16.68 9.74
CA GLY A 188 26.65 17.95 9.81
C GLY A 188 26.93 18.62 8.47
N GLU A 189 26.37 18.14 7.36
CA GLU A 189 26.71 18.65 6.01
C GLU A 189 25.50 19.12 5.19
N LEU A 190 24.37 19.39 5.86
CA LEU A 190 23.37 20.28 5.29
C LEU A 190 23.87 21.71 5.54
N GLN A 191 24.77 22.19 4.68
CA GLN A 191 24.95 23.63 4.54
C GLN A 191 23.56 24.19 4.22
N GLU A 192 23.00 24.96 5.15
CA GLU A 192 21.85 25.80 4.83
C GLU A 192 22.27 26.61 3.60
N PRO A 193 21.48 26.57 2.51
CA PRO A 193 21.78 27.40 1.37
C PRO A 193 21.81 28.85 1.88
N GLU A 194 22.99 29.46 1.86
CA GLU A 194 23.17 30.87 2.20
C GLU A 194 22.05 31.66 1.49
N PRO A 195 21.24 32.45 2.21
CA PRO A 195 20.02 33.07 1.69
C PRO A 195 20.26 34.18 0.64
N GLY A 196 21.33 34.11 -0.15
CA GLY A 196 21.80 35.21 -0.96
C GLY A 196 22.52 34.79 -2.24
N THR A 197 21.90 33.97 -3.09
CA THR A 197 22.16 34.00 -4.56
C THR A 197 21.12 33.16 -5.30
N ALA A 198 19.84 33.55 -5.21
CA ALA A 198 18.87 33.12 -6.20
C ALA A 198 19.24 33.77 -7.54
N SER A 199 20.14 33.15 -8.31
CA SER A 199 20.32 33.47 -9.72
C SER A 199 18.96 33.32 -10.38
N ALA A 200 18.42 34.44 -10.88
CA ALA A 200 17.18 34.43 -11.62
C ALA A 200 17.23 33.34 -12.71
N PRO A 201 16.18 32.53 -12.87
CA PRO A 201 16.14 31.53 -13.92
C PRO A 201 16.39 32.23 -15.25
N SER A 202 17.43 31.79 -15.97
CA SER A 202 17.71 32.30 -17.31
C SER A 202 16.47 32.06 -18.17
N PRO A 203 15.98 33.07 -18.91
CA PRO A 203 14.80 32.92 -19.74
C PRO A 203 15.01 31.76 -20.73
N PRO A 204 13.96 30.99 -21.04
CA PRO A 204 14.04 29.90 -21.99
C PRO A 204 14.56 30.44 -23.33
N ARG A 205 15.68 29.88 -23.82
CA ARG A 205 16.16 30.16 -25.17
C ARG A 205 15.16 29.55 -26.13
N HIS A 206 14.34 30.39 -26.76
CA HIS A 206 13.55 30.00 -27.92
C HIS A 206 14.52 29.59 -29.03
N GLY A 207 14.62 28.30 -29.30
CA GLY A 207 15.27 27.79 -30.51
C GLY A 207 14.50 28.27 -31.74
N PRO A 208 15.18 28.46 -32.88
CA PRO A 208 14.53 28.90 -34.11
C PRO A 208 13.45 27.89 -34.51
N ALA A 209 12.27 28.41 -34.88
CA ALA A 209 11.16 27.62 -35.39
C ALA A 209 11.60 26.85 -36.63
N GLY A 210 11.75 25.53 -36.49
CA GLY A 210 11.97 24.63 -37.62
C GLY A 210 10.69 24.53 -38.45
N THR A 211 10.71 25.12 -39.64
CA THR A 211 9.68 24.92 -40.67
C THR A 211 9.67 23.45 -41.09
N ILE A 212 8.60 22.74 -40.74
CA ILE A 212 8.39 21.37 -41.20
C ILE A 212 7.73 21.45 -42.58
N ALA A 213 8.46 21.05 -43.62
CA ALA A 213 7.94 20.94 -44.97
C ALA A 213 6.94 19.77 -45.04
N ALA A 214 5.74 20.04 -45.57
CA ALA A 214 4.74 19.02 -45.86
C ALA A 214 5.22 18.14 -47.02
N SER A 215 5.35 16.84 -46.78
CA SER A 215 5.44 15.83 -47.84
C SER A 215 4.03 15.35 -48.18
N SER A 216 3.58 15.64 -49.38
CA SER A 216 2.41 15.04 -50.01
C SER A 216 2.79 13.70 -50.63
N VAL A 217 2.07 12.64 -50.28
CA VAL A 217 1.88 11.43 -51.10
C VAL A 217 0.42 11.02 -50.96
#